data_AF-A0A850KFM3-F1
#
_entry.id   AF-A0A850KFM3-F1
#
_cell.length_a   1.000
_cell.length_b   1.000
_cell.length_c   1.000
_cell.angle_alpha   90.00
_cell.angle_beta   90.00
_cell.angle_gamma   90.00
#
_symmetry.space_group_name_H-M   'P 1'
#
loop_
_entity.id
_entity.type
_entity.pdbx_description
1 polymer ?
#
loop_
_entity_poly.entity_id
_entity_poly.type
_entity_poly.pdbx_seq_one_letter_code
_entity_poly.pdbx_strand_id
1 'polypeptide(L)'
;MMQKSNEELVIEAKDKADMLKKEWMNFLKPISLKVQNGTGSFTSEEYLEYLEKAHSYFNFLEEFVGRTSLLRAHENGVWLHGFADTCYENLRSYLLHIQIRNQYAVALEQTIPTPGKYSYANLQGVVKEYCDDEIIQELESDFKELNLPITGFQRKRLTDTNKFTTIMSFVERVFLGKWYVRVPKWMIWLGVGLLAPDIWFYIADFVASMTQATYEKSQTIDRPFDPSPWILIGIGVFALVIVYYVEELPKHKKKTAP
;
A
#
# COMPACT_ATOMS: atom_id res chain seq x y z
N MET A 1 2.05 -29.51 8.83
CA MET A 1 3.07 -28.51 8.45
C MET A 1 2.92 -27.34 9.40
N MET A 2 3.95 -26.99 10.15
CA MET A 2 3.90 -25.84 11.07
C MET A 2 3.93 -24.56 10.23
N GLN A 3 2.95 -23.67 10.43
CA GLN A 3 2.87 -22.42 9.69
C GLN A 3 3.95 -21.46 10.22
N LYS A 4 4.90 -21.07 9.35
CA LYS A 4 5.95 -20.10 9.68
C LYS A 4 5.32 -18.75 10.04
N SER A 5 5.93 -18.03 10.97
CA SER A 5 5.51 -16.67 11.30
C SER A 5 5.93 -15.69 10.20
N ASN A 6 5.27 -14.53 10.11
CA ASN A 6 5.66 -13.48 9.15
C ASN A 6 7.09 -12.97 9.40
N GLU A 7 7.52 -12.92 10.67
CA GLU A 7 8.88 -12.51 11.04
C GLU A 7 9.92 -13.51 10.55
N GLU A 8 9.65 -14.81 10.67
CA GLU A 8 10.52 -15.87 10.15
C GLU A 8 10.67 -15.78 8.63
N LEU A 9 9.57 -15.49 7.91
CA LEU A 9 9.60 -15.30 6.46
C LEU A 9 10.43 -14.07 6.04
N VAL A 10 10.37 -12.98 6.82
CA VAL A 10 11.20 -11.79 6.61
C VAL A 10 12.67 -12.10 6.85
N ILE A 11 13.01 -12.84 7.90
CA ILE A 11 14.39 -13.23 8.21
C ILE A 11 14.94 -14.12 7.09
N GLU A 12 14.20 -15.14 6.68
CA GLU A 12 14.61 -16.04 5.59
C GLU A 12 14.83 -15.29 4.27
N ALA A 13 13.98 -14.31 3.97
CA ALA A 13 14.15 -13.48 2.79
C ALA A 13 15.39 -12.58 2.89
N LYS A 14 15.68 -12.01 4.07
CA LYS A 14 16.90 -11.24 4.30
C LYS A 14 18.16 -12.09 4.13
N ASP A 15 18.17 -13.28 4.74
CA ASP A 15 19.30 -14.21 4.62
C ASP A 15 19.56 -14.60 3.16
N LYS A 16 18.49 -14.83 2.39
CA LYS A 16 18.58 -15.12 0.96
C LYS A 16 19.10 -13.92 0.15
N ALA A 17 18.64 -12.70 0.43
CA ALA A 17 19.17 -11.49 -0.20
C ALA A 17 20.67 -11.32 0.06
N ASP A 18 21.10 -11.52 1.31
CA ASP A 18 22.51 -11.40 1.71
C ASP A 18 23.39 -12.47 1.07
N MET A 19 22.89 -13.69 0.97
CA MET A 19 23.57 -14.77 0.25
C MET A 19 23.78 -14.41 -1.23
N LEU A 20 22.72 -13.99 -1.93
CA LEU A 20 22.80 -13.60 -3.35
C LEU A 20 23.73 -12.40 -3.55
N LYS A 21 23.68 -11.41 -2.65
CA LYS A 21 24.60 -10.27 -2.67
C LYS A 21 26.05 -10.71 -2.51
N LYS A 22 26.33 -11.62 -1.56
CA LYS A 22 27.68 -12.16 -1.34
C LYS A 22 28.18 -12.91 -2.57
N GLU A 23 27.35 -13.75 -3.19
CA GLU A 23 27.71 -14.47 -4.41
C GLU A 23 28.08 -13.50 -5.54
N TRP A 24 27.26 -12.48 -5.76
CA TRP A 24 27.51 -11.45 -6.76
C TRP A 24 28.81 -10.67 -6.48
N MET A 25 29.00 -10.19 -5.24
CA MET A 25 30.18 -9.39 -4.88
C MET A 25 31.47 -10.20 -4.86
N ASN A 26 31.42 -11.46 -4.40
CA ASN A 26 32.58 -12.36 -4.41
C ASN A 26 33.02 -12.70 -5.82
N PHE A 27 32.07 -12.79 -6.77
CA PHE A 27 32.38 -12.96 -8.18
C PHE A 27 33.01 -11.70 -8.80
N LEU A 28 32.48 -10.51 -8.47
CA LEU A 28 32.96 -9.25 -9.01
C LEU A 28 34.36 -8.87 -8.49
N LYS A 29 34.68 -9.18 -7.22
CA LYS A 29 35.94 -8.81 -6.55
C LYS A 29 37.22 -9.22 -7.28
N PRO A 30 37.43 -10.48 -7.72
CA PRO A 30 38.63 -10.83 -8.46
C PRO A 30 38.69 -10.13 -9.82
N ILE A 31 37.55 -9.90 -10.48
CA ILE A 31 37.49 -9.22 -11.78
C ILE A 31 37.85 -7.74 -11.63
N SER A 32 37.35 -7.06 -10.59
CA SER A 32 37.72 -5.67 -10.33
C SER A 32 39.22 -5.50 -10.09
N LEU A 33 39.86 -6.47 -9.44
CA LEU A 33 41.32 -6.48 -9.25
C LEU A 33 42.08 -6.71 -10.56
N LYS A 34 41.57 -7.56 -11.47
CA LYS A 34 42.18 -7.75 -12.80
C LYS A 34 42.15 -6.43 -13.60
N VAL A 35 41.00 -5.76 -13.60
CA VAL A 35 40.81 -4.49 -14.31
C VAL A 35 41.67 -3.38 -13.72
N GLN A 36 41.70 -3.25 -12.39
CA GLN A 36 42.49 -2.23 -11.70
C GLN A 36 43.99 -2.39 -11.96
N ASN A 37 44.49 -3.63 -11.98
CA ASN A 37 45.91 -3.92 -12.21
C ASN A 37 46.30 -3.91 -13.70
N GLY A 38 45.35 -3.63 -14.61
CA GLY A 38 45.57 -3.63 -16.05
C GLY A 38 45.88 -5.02 -16.62
N THR A 39 45.55 -6.10 -15.90
CA THR A 39 45.88 -7.47 -16.29
C THR A 39 44.80 -8.14 -17.14
N GLY A 40 43.64 -7.49 -17.30
CA GLY A 40 42.59 -7.94 -18.21
C GLY A 40 41.26 -7.20 -18.02
N SER A 41 40.31 -7.48 -18.90
CA SER A 41 38.89 -7.08 -18.79
C SER A 41 38.01 -8.29 -18.50
N PHE A 42 36.70 -8.09 -18.33
CA PHE A 42 35.73 -9.17 -18.37
C PHE A 42 35.89 -10.00 -19.65
N THR A 43 35.91 -11.33 -19.54
CA THR A 43 35.60 -12.20 -20.68
C THR A 43 34.09 -12.22 -20.96
N SER A 44 33.68 -12.75 -22.12
CA SER A 44 32.25 -12.91 -22.42
C SER A 44 31.56 -13.83 -21.42
N GLU A 45 32.21 -14.94 -21.04
CA GLU A 45 31.69 -15.87 -20.02
C GLU A 45 31.59 -15.20 -18.65
N GLU A 46 32.65 -14.49 -18.22
CA GLU A 46 32.65 -13.77 -16.94
C GLU A 46 31.55 -12.69 -16.91
N TYR A 47 31.31 -12.03 -18.04
CA TYR A 47 30.28 -11.00 -18.15
C TYR A 47 28.87 -11.60 -18.03
N LEU A 48 28.60 -12.71 -18.72
CA LEU A 48 27.30 -13.40 -18.61
C LEU A 48 27.04 -13.92 -17.20
N GLU A 49 28.05 -14.51 -16.55
CA GLU A 49 27.93 -14.97 -15.17
C GLU A 49 27.72 -13.80 -14.20
N TYR A 50 28.39 -12.66 -14.41
CA TYR A 50 28.11 -11.43 -13.66
C TYR A 50 26.66 -10.98 -13.78
N LEU A 51 26.12 -10.96 -15.01
CA LEU A 51 24.73 -10.58 -15.26
C LEU A 51 23.76 -11.54 -14.56
N GLU A 52 24.02 -12.84 -14.61
CA GLU A 52 23.17 -13.85 -13.96
C GLU A 52 23.12 -13.67 -12.44
N LYS A 53 24.27 -13.48 -11.78
CA LYS A 53 24.33 -13.27 -10.32
C LYS A 53 23.68 -11.94 -9.92
N ALA A 54 23.95 -10.87 -10.66
CA ALA A 54 23.35 -9.56 -10.41
C ALA A 54 21.82 -9.62 -10.58
N HIS A 55 21.33 -10.21 -11.67
CA HIS A 55 19.89 -10.38 -11.91
C HIS A 55 19.23 -11.21 -10.81
N SER A 56 19.87 -12.30 -10.37
CA SER A 56 19.34 -13.14 -9.30
C SER A 56 19.12 -12.34 -8.00
N TYR A 57 20.10 -11.51 -7.63
CA TYR A 57 20.00 -10.64 -6.47
C TYR A 57 18.91 -9.57 -6.61
N PHE A 58 18.94 -8.78 -7.69
CA PHE A 58 18.03 -7.66 -7.86
C PHE A 58 16.58 -8.09 -8.11
N ASN A 59 16.35 -9.16 -8.88
CA ASN A 59 15.00 -9.69 -9.09
C ASN A 59 14.42 -10.24 -7.79
N PHE A 60 15.23 -10.93 -6.98
CA PHE A 60 14.80 -11.40 -5.67
C PHE A 60 14.37 -10.25 -4.77
N LEU A 61 15.14 -9.16 -4.73
CA LEU A 61 14.77 -7.96 -3.96
C LEU A 61 13.46 -7.34 -4.44
N GLU A 62 13.29 -7.15 -5.75
CA GLU A 62 12.07 -6.56 -6.31
C GLU A 62 10.82 -7.40 -6.00
N GLU A 63 10.93 -8.73 -6.09
CA GLU A 63 9.87 -9.66 -5.71
C GLU A 63 9.60 -9.64 -4.21
N PHE A 64 10.65 -9.62 -3.39
CA PHE A 64 10.54 -9.57 -1.94
C PHE A 64 9.80 -8.30 -1.51
N VAL A 65 10.24 -7.14 -2.00
CA VAL A 65 9.60 -5.85 -1.71
C VAL A 65 8.14 -5.85 -2.16
N GLY A 66 7.83 -6.36 -3.35
CA GLY A 66 6.46 -6.47 -3.84
C GLY A 66 5.54 -7.33 -2.97
N ARG A 67 6.10 -8.24 -2.16
CA ARG A 67 5.36 -9.12 -1.24
C ARG A 67 5.34 -8.62 0.21
N THR A 68 6.04 -7.54 0.55
CA THR A 68 6.14 -7.08 1.95
C THR A 68 4.83 -6.63 2.58
N SER A 69 3.87 -6.16 1.77
CA SER A 69 2.51 -5.85 2.25
C SER A 69 1.81 -7.08 2.83
N LEU A 70 2.04 -8.27 2.24
CA LEU A 70 1.50 -9.55 2.72
C LEU A 70 2.11 -9.98 4.05
N LEU A 71 3.29 -9.46 4.40
CA LEU A 71 4.02 -9.80 5.61
C LEU A 71 3.63 -8.91 6.81
N ARG A 72 2.75 -7.90 6.62
CA ARG A 72 2.38 -6.89 7.63
C ARG A 72 3.58 -6.16 8.25
N ALA A 73 4.72 -6.17 7.55
CA ALA A 73 5.98 -5.68 8.10
C ALA A 73 5.98 -4.14 8.32
N HIS A 74 5.01 -3.43 7.74
CA HIS A 74 4.78 -1.99 7.91
C HIS A 74 4.15 -1.61 9.26
N GLU A 75 3.74 -2.56 10.11
CA GLU A 75 3.12 -2.28 11.41
C GLU A 75 4.12 -1.81 12.49
N ASN A 76 5.42 -1.93 12.24
CA ASN A 76 6.47 -1.41 13.10
C ASN A 76 7.23 -0.25 12.42
N GLY A 77 6.97 0.98 12.84
CA GLY A 77 7.51 2.19 12.20
C GLY A 77 9.04 2.29 12.19
N VAL A 78 9.74 1.71 13.17
CA VAL A 78 11.22 1.68 13.19
C VAL A 78 11.77 0.73 12.14
N TRP A 79 11.12 -0.44 11.99
CA TRP A 79 11.48 -1.41 10.96
C TRP A 79 11.25 -0.84 9.55
N LEU A 80 10.17 -0.06 9.38
CA LEU A 80 9.78 0.51 8.10
C LEU A 80 10.80 1.53 7.57
N HIS A 81 11.36 2.39 8.43
CA HIS A 81 12.43 3.31 8.03
C HIS A 81 13.71 2.55 7.63
N GLY A 82 14.20 1.62 8.46
CA GLY A 82 15.39 0.84 8.10
C GLY A 82 15.20 -0.03 6.86
N PHE A 83 13.97 -0.47 6.59
CA PHE A 83 13.62 -1.18 5.36
C PHE A 83 13.65 -0.24 4.14
N ALA A 84 13.14 0.98 4.25
CA ALA A 84 13.22 1.99 3.21
C ALA A 84 14.66 2.39 2.89
N ASP A 85 15.50 2.59 3.91
CA ASP A 85 16.93 2.86 3.75
C ASP A 85 17.63 1.71 3.00
N THR A 86 17.28 0.47 3.33
CA THR A 86 17.80 -0.71 2.62
C THR A 86 17.35 -0.72 1.14
N CYS A 87 16.10 -0.35 0.85
CA CYS A 87 15.62 -0.24 -0.53
C CYS A 87 16.36 0.84 -1.31
N TYR A 88 16.64 1.99 -0.67
CA TYR A 88 17.43 3.07 -1.23
C TYR A 88 18.86 2.60 -1.59
N GLU A 89 19.58 1.98 -0.65
CA GLU A 89 20.93 1.47 -0.88
C GLU A 89 20.98 0.40 -1.99
N ASN A 90 19.93 -0.41 -2.11
CA ASN A 90 19.82 -1.38 -3.18
C ASN A 90 19.59 -0.73 -4.56
N LEU A 91 18.79 0.33 -4.63
CA LEU A 91 18.63 1.11 -5.88
C LEU A 91 19.93 1.83 -6.27
N ARG A 92 20.70 2.35 -5.30
CA ARG A 92 22.05 2.89 -5.56
C ARG A 92 23.01 1.82 -6.07
N SER A 93 22.98 0.63 -5.48
CA SER A 93 23.75 -0.53 -5.96
C SER A 93 23.33 -0.94 -7.38
N TYR A 94 22.05 -0.82 -7.71
CA TYR A 94 21.53 -1.10 -9.05
C TYR A 94 22.03 -0.09 -10.10
N LEU A 95 22.11 1.19 -9.77
CA LEU A 95 22.70 2.21 -10.66
C LEU A 95 24.15 1.86 -11.01
N LEU A 96 24.95 1.48 -10.02
CA LEU A 96 26.33 1.02 -10.25
C LEU A 96 26.37 -0.23 -11.14
N HIS A 97 25.47 -1.19 -10.90
CA HIS A 97 25.35 -2.38 -11.76
C HIS A 97 25.05 -1.99 -13.22
N ILE A 98 24.15 -1.04 -13.46
CA ILE A 98 23.80 -0.58 -14.81
C ILE A 98 24.99 0.09 -15.50
N GLN A 99 25.76 0.90 -14.77
CA GLN A 99 26.97 1.52 -15.30
C GLN A 99 28.01 0.47 -15.74
N ILE A 100 28.32 -0.50 -14.87
CA ILE A 100 29.24 -1.61 -15.17
C ILE A 100 28.73 -2.40 -16.39
N ARG A 101 27.45 -2.81 -16.34
CA ARG A 101 26.80 -3.55 -17.42
C ARG A 101 26.93 -2.84 -18.76
N ASN A 102 26.62 -1.54 -18.82
CA ASN A 102 26.66 -0.77 -20.06
C ASN A 102 28.10 -0.61 -20.56
N GLN A 103 29.05 -0.34 -19.67
CA GLN A 103 30.46 -0.21 -20.01
C GLN A 103 31.02 -1.48 -20.67
N TYR A 104 30.77 -2.65 -20.07
CA TYR A 104 31.33 -3.91 -20.59
C TYR A 104 30.55 -4.49 -21.76
N ALA A 105 29.25 -4.22 -21.89
CA ALA A 105 28.52 -4.61 -23.09
C ALA A 105 29.05 -3.94 -24.35
N VAL A 106 29.40 -2.65 -24.27
CA VAL A 106 30.01 -1.93 -25.39
C VAL A 106 31.36 -2.55 -25.73
N ALA A 107 32.17 -2.87 -24.73
CA ALA A 107 33.48 -3.50 -24.91
C ALA A 107 33.41 -4.91 -25.52
N LEU A 108 32.31 -5.64 -25.26
CA LEU A 108 32.10 -7.03 -25.71
C LEU A 108 31.15 -7.14 -26.92
N GLU A 109 30.77 -6.01 -27.52
CA GLU A 109 29.83 -5.92 -28.64
C GLU A 109 28.50 -6.67 -28.38
N GLN A 110 28.06 -6.70 -27.12
CA GLN A 110 26.83 -7.38 -26.71
C GLN A 110 25.63 -6.43 -26.79
N THR A 111 24.51 -6.91 -27.34
CA THR A 111 23.23 -6.19 -27.27
C THR A 111 22.60 -6.41 -25.91
N ILE A 112 22.34 -5.34 -25.17
CA ILE A 112 21.70 -5.43 -23.85
C ILE A 112 20.24 -5.00 -23.91
N PRO A 113 19.29 -5.84 -23.46
CA PRO A 113 17.89 -5.46 -23.44
C PRO A 113 17.65 -4.30 -22.47
N THR A 114 16.96 -3.26 -22.90
CA THR A 114 16.58 -2.15 -22.00
C THR A 114 15.67 -2.68 -20.88
N PRO A 115 15.86 -2.26 -19.61
CA PRO A 115 14.93 -2.60 -18.54
C PRO A 115 13.48 -2.23 -18.90
N GLY A 116 12.55 -3.12 -18.56
CA GLY A 116 11.13 -2.90 -18.84
C GLY A 116 10.55 -1.77 -18.00
N LYS A 117 9.42 -1.19 -18.44
CA LYS A 117 8.75 -0.06 -17.76
C LYS A 117 8.55 -0.24 -16.25
N TYR A 118 8.35 -1.46 -15.78
CA TYR A 118 8.07 -1.77 -14.37
C TYR A 118 9.27 -2.35 -13.60
N SER A 119 10.45 -2.41 -14.21
CA SER A 119 11.65 -2.89 -13.53
C SER A 119 11.93 -2.04 -12.29
N TYR A 120 12.00 -2.70 -11.14
CA TYR A 120 12.33 -2.11 -9.84
C TYR A 120 11.32 -1.08 -9.32
N ALA A 121 10.08 -1.11 -9.82
CA ALA A 121 9.05 -0.16 -9.43
C ALA A 121 8.58 -0.34 -7.98
N ASN A 122 8.70 -1.53 -7.39
CA ASN A 122 8.33 -1.77 -5.99
C ASN A 122 9.37 -1.16 -5.05
N LEU A 123 10.66 -1.39 -5.29
CA LEU A 123 11.74 -0.75 -4.55
C LEU A 123 11.65 0.78 -4.60
N GLN A 124 11.44 1.34 -5.80
CA GLN A 124 11.23 2.78 -6.00
C GLN A 124 10.01 3.30 -5.23
N GLY A 125 8.92 2.53 -5.20
CA GLY A 125 7.70 2.88 -4.47
C GLY A 125 7.92 2.99 -2.96
N VAL A 126 8.67 2.07 -2.37
CA VAL A 126 9.02 2.12 -0.94
C VAL A 126 9.88 3.34 -0.62
N VAL A 127 10.91 3.60 -1.43
CA VAL A 127 11.75 4.80 -1.24
C VAL A 127 10.92 6.08 -1.38
N LYS A 128 10.04 6.15 -2.38
CA LYS A 128 9.16 7.32 -2.57
C LYS A 128 8.23 7.56 -1.39
N GLU A 129 7.84 6.50 -0.68
CA GLU A 129 6.87 6.57 0.39
C GLU A 129 7.48 6.96 1.74
N TYR A 130 8.72 6.55 2.01
CA TYR A 130 9.29 6.61 3.35
C TYR A 130 10.61 7.37 3.47
N CYS A 131 11.24 7.77 2.37
CA CYS A 131 12.46 8.60 2.38
C CYS A 131 12.14 10.08 2.14
N ASP A 132 13.11 10.95 2.44
CA ASP A 132 12.99 12.39 2.24
C ASP A 132 12.96 12.79 0.76
N ASP A 133 12.28 13.90 0.45
CA ASP A 133 12.08 14.34 -0.93
C ASP A 133 13.40 14.69 -1.64
N GLU A 134 14.43 15.16 -0.93
CA GLU A 134 15.76 15.38 -1.52
C GLU A 134 16.40 14.07 -2.01
N ILE A 135 16.35 13.02 -1.20
CA ILE A 135 16.88 11.68 -1.54
C ILE A 135 16.14 11.10 -2.75
N ILE A 136 14.81 11.27 -2.77
CA ILE A 136 13.97 10.81 -3.88
C ILE A 136 14.33 11.54 -5.17
N GLN A 137 14.50 12.86 -5.13
CA GLN A 137 14.82 13.66 -6.31
C GLN A 137 16.21 13.33 -6.88
N GLU A 138 17.20 13.15 -6.01
CA GLU A 138 18.55 12.71 -6.40
C GLU A 138 18.47 11.36 -7.13
N LEU A 139 17.83 10.37 -6.48
CA LEU A 139 17.75 9.03 -7.05
C LEU A 139 16.92 8.99 -8.34
N GLU A 140 15.82 9.74 -8.44
CA GLU A 140 15.04 9.85 -9.67
C GLU A 140 15.85 10.50 -10.80
N SER A 141 16.69 11.49 -10.48
CA SER A 141 17.60 12.12 -11.45
C SER A 141 18.59 11.11 -12.00
N ASP A 142 19.27 10.35 -11.13
CA ASP A 142 20.25 9.34 -11.55
C ASP A 142 19.62 8.27 -12.45
N PHE A 143 18.39 7.84 -12.13
CA PHE A 143 17.66 6.90 -12.98
C PHE A 143 17.39 7.49 -14.36
N LYS A 144 16.99 8.77 -14.45
CA LYS A 144 16.77 9.45 -15.74
C LYS A 144 18.06 9.60 -16.54
N GLU A 145 19.17 9.94 -15.89
CA GLU A 145 20.48 10.06 -16.53
C GLU A 145 20.93 8.75 -17.19
N LEU A 146 20.60 7.61 -16.58
CA LEU A 146 20.88 6.27 -17.13
C LEU A 146 19.76 5.72 -18.04
N ASN A 147 18.75 6.53 -18.40
CA ASN A 147 17.58 6.11 -19.18
C ASN A 147 16.83 4.91 -18.58
N LEU A 148 16.73 4.86 -17.25
CA LEU A 148 16.06 3.80 -16.51
C LEU A 148 14.59 4.15 -16.23
N PRO A 149 13.72 3.13 -16.05
CA PRO A 149 12.33 3.34 -15.69
C PRO A 149 12.20 3.96 -14.30
N ILE A 150 11.35 4.99 -14.18
CA ILE A 150 11.04 5.72 -12.93
C ILE A 150 9.60 5.49 -12.46
N THR A 151 8.96 4.43 -12.96
CA THR A 151 7.52 4.21 -12.76
C THR A 151 7.14 4.15 -11.28
N GLY A 152 7.98 3.59 -10.41
CA GLY A 152 7.69 3.50 -8.99
C GLY A 152 7.73 4.86 -8.28
N PHE A 153 8.65 5.76 -8.68
CA PHE A 153 8.70 7.13 -8.15
C PHE A 153 7.46 7.96 -8.54
N GLN A 154 6.84 7.63 -9.68
CA GLN A 154 5.68 8.34 -10.21
C GLN A 154 4.32 7.80 -9.75
N ARG A 155 4.28 6.62 -9.09
CA ARG A 155 3.02 6.04 -8.63
C ARG A 155 2.42 6.90 -7.51
N LYS A 156 1.24 7.47 -7.77
CA LYS A 156 0.38 7.97 -6.69
C LYS A 156 -0.13 6.77 -5.89
N ARG A 157 -0.07 6.86 -4.56
CA ARG A 157 -0.57 5.82 -3.64
C ARG A 157 -2.00 5.45 -4.04
N LEU A 158 -2.27 4.15 -4.25
CA LEU A 158 -3.58 3.63 -3.91
C LEU A 158 -3.63 3.72 -2.39
N THR A 159 -4.15 4.83 -1.86
CA THR A 159 -4.33 4.95 -0.41
C THR A 159 -5.18 3.77 0.02
N ASP A 160 -4.57 2.82 0.74
CA ASP A 160 -5.32 1.96 1.64
C ASP A 160 -6.24 2.89 2.43
N THR A 161 -7.51 2.53 2.45
CA THR A 161 -8.67 3.33 2.82
C THR A 161 -8.72 3.67 4.32
N ASN A 162 -7.57 3.93 4.96
CA ASN A 162 -7.44 4.42 6.33
C ASN A 162 -7.54 5.96 6.43
N LYS A 163 -7.69 6.69 5.31
CA LYS A 163 -8.10 8.10 5.38
C LYS A 163 -9.46 8.26 6.08
N PHE A 164 -10.34 7.25 5.98
CA PHE A 164 -11.61 7.24 6.72
C PHE A 164 -11.40 7.14 8.24
N THR A 165 -10.38 6.43 8.74
CA THR A 165 -10.13 6.31 10.19
C THR A 165 -9.45 7.54 10.78
N THR A 166 -8.58 8.23 10.03
CA THR A 166 -8.03 9.54 10.45
C THR A 166 -9.08 10.64 10.42
N ILE A 167 -9.92 10.70 9.37
CA ILE A 167 -11.03 11.65 9.29
C ILE A 167 -12.09 11.34 10.35
N MET A 168 -12.43 10.07 10.58
CA MET A 168 -13.35 9.68 11.65
C MET A 168 -12.80 10.02 13.04
N SER A 169 -11.52 9.80 13.31
CA SER A 169 -10.93 10.17 14.62
C SER A 169 -10.79 11.69 14.82
N PHE A 170 -10.69 12.46 13.73
CA PHE A 170 -10.75 13.92 13.76
C PHE A 170 -12.19 14.42 13.95
N VAL A 171 -13.16 13.85 13.24
CA VAL A 171 -14.60 14.10 13.43
C VAL A 171 -15.02 13.73 14.85
N GLU A 172 -14.58 12.59 15.39
CA GLU A 172 -14.82 12.19 16.77
C GLU A 172 -14.18 13.16 17.76
N ARG A 173 -12.95 13.62 17.56
CA ARG A 173 -12.33 14.61 18.46
C ARG A 173 -13.00 15.99 18.40
N VAL A 174 -13.40 16.45 17.22
CA VAL A 174 -14.04 17.76 17.03
C VAL A 174 -15.50 17.74 17.52
N PHE A 175 -16.25 16.67 17.25
CA PHE A 175 -17.67 16.56 17.64
C PHE A 175 -17.87 15.97 19.05
N LEU A 176 -17.08 14.98 19.49
CA LEU A 176 -17.24 14.35 20.81
C LEU A 176 -16.40 15.02 21.91
N GLY A 177 -15.30 15.70 21.55
CA GLY A 177 -14.32 16.18 22.54
C GLY A 177 -14.67 17.50 23.25
N LYS A 178 -15.48 18.37 22.66
CA LYS A 178 -15.82 19.69 23.27
C LYS A 178 -17.26 20.17 23.12
N TRP A 179 -18.08 19.58 22.25
CA TRP A 179 -19.43 20.07 21.95
C TRP A 179 -20.57 19.18 22.45
N TYR A 180 -20.25 18.01 23.02
CA TYR A 180 -21.23 16.98 23.38
C TYR A 180 -22.16 17.35 24.54
N VAL A 181 -21.96 18.50 25.19
CA VAL A 181 -22.74 18.90 26.37
C VAL A 181 -23.92 19.85 26.04
N ARG A 182 -24.03 20.40 24.82
CA ARG A 182 -25.02 21.48 24.60
C ARG A 182 -25.76 21.55 23.27
N VAL A 183 -25.42 20.73 22.28
CA VAL A 183 -26.15 20.72 21.00
C VAL A 183 -27.07 19.51 20.97
N PRO A 184 -28.40 19.70 20.92
CA PRO A 184 -29.32 18.60 20.71
C PRO A 184 -28.97 17.83 19.44
N LYS A 185 -28.92 16.50 19.53
CA LYS A 185 -28.47 15.63 18.43
C LYS A 185 -29.22 15.88 17.12
N TRP A 186 -30.48 16.31 17.19
CA TRP A 186 -31.29 16.67 16.02
C TRP A 186 -30.71 17.83 15.19
N MET A 187 -30.02 18.79 15.82
CA MET A 187 -29.40 19.92 15.12
C MET A 187 -28.16 19.53 14.32
N ILE A 188 -27.42 18.51 14.78
CA ILE A 188 -26.25 17.98 14.05
C ILE A 188 -26.72 17.31 12.75
N TRP A 189 -27.80 16.55 12.81
CA TRP A 189 -28.40 15.91 11.64
C TRP A 189 -29.07 16.90 10.69
N LEU A 190 -29.67 17.98 11.20
CA LEU A 190 -30.15 19.10 10.38
C LEU A 190 -28.99 19.81 9.65
N GLY A 191 -27.85 19.99 10.30
CA GLY A 191 -26.64 20.55 9.68
C GLY A 191 -26.06 19.67 8.57
N VAL A 192 -25.99 18.36 8.78
CA VAL A 192 -25.53 17.39 7.77
C VAL A 192 -26.49 17.34 6.58
N GLY A 193 -27.80 17.36 6.83
CA GLY A 193 -28.81 17.40 5.75
C GLY A 193 -28.84 18.70 4.96
N LEU A 194 -28.46 19.84 5.57
CA LEU A 194 -28.36 21.14 4.90
C LEU A 194 -27.08 21.32 4.08
N LEU A 195 -25.96 20.73 4.52
CA LEU A 195 -24.66 20.89 3.88
C LEU A 195 -24.39 19.89 2.75
N ALA A 196 -25.11 18.76 2.72
CA ALA A 196 -25.01 17.74 1.68
C ALA A 196 -26.38 17.06 1.46
N PRO A 197 -27.34 17.74 0.81
CA PRO A 197 -28.69 17.21 0.59
C PRO A 197 -28.70 15.90 -0.23
N ASP A 198 -27.65 15.68 -1.02
CA ASP A 198 -27.32 14.48 -1.78
C ASP A 198 -27.01 13.26 -0.91
N ILE A 199 -26.58 13.42 0.35
CA ILE A 199 -26.38 12.29 1.29
C ILE A 199 -27.68 11.52 1.53
N TRP A 200 -28.84 12.19 1.53
CA TRP A 200 -30.13 11.52 1.71
C TRP A 200 -30.46 10.58 0.54
N PHE A 201 -30.05 10.93 -0.67
CA PHE A 201 -30.19 10.06 -1.84
C PHE A 201 -29.31 8.81 -1.73
N TYR A 202 -28.05 8.97 -1.29
CA TYR A 202 -27.15 7.83 -1.09
C TYR A 202 -27.61 6.88 0.03
N ILE A 203 -28.19 7.42 1.12
CA ILE A 203 -28.76 6.62 2.19
C ILE A 203 -30.02 5.88 1.70
N ALA A 204 -30.89 6.54 0.93
CA ALA A 204 -32.08 5.92 0.36
C ALA A 204 -31.72 4.78 -0.62
N ASP A 205 -30.76 5.01 -1.52
CA ASP A 205 -30.27 4.00 -2.46
C ASP A 205 -29.60 2.83 -1.75
N PHE A 206 -28.84 3.09 -0.69
CA PHE A 206 -28.23 2.04 0.12
C PHE A 206 -29.28 1.17 0.82
N VAL A 207 -30.31 1.79 1.41
CA VAL A 207 -31.41 1.08 2.05
C VAL A 207 -32.20 0.26 1.04
N ALA A 208 -32.49 0.83 -0.14
CA ALA A 208 -33.19 0.15 -1.24
C ALA A 208 -32.40 -1.06 -1.76
N SER A 209 -31.08 -0.91 -1.95
CA SER A 209 -30.18 -1.99 -2.37
C SER A 209 -30.14 -3.14 -1.35
N MET A 210 -30.09 -2.81 -0.05
CA MET A 210 -30.13 -3.79 1.03
C MET A 210 -31.48 -4.52 1.11
N THR A 211 -32.60 -3.84 0.85
CA THR A 211 -33.94 -4.46 0.83
C THR A 211 -34.12 -5.38 -0.38
N GLN A 212 -33.58 -4.99 -1.53
CA GLN A 212 -33.65 -5.80 -2.74
C GLN A 212 -32.77 -7.06 -2.65
N ALA A 213 -31.54 -6.92 -2.13
CA ALA A 213 -30.64 -8.05 -1.89
C ALA A 213 -31.18 -9.07 -0.87
N THR A 214 -31.97 -8.60 0.11
CA THR A 214 -32.63 -9.49 1.08
C THR A 214 -33.88 -10.17 0.50
N TYR A 215 -34.64 -9.46 -0.33
CA TYR A 215 -35.79 -10.03 -1.05
C TYR A 215 -35.37 -11.17 -2.00
N GLU A 216 -34.34 -10.97 -2.81
CA GLU A 216 -33.81 -12.00 -3.74
C GLU A 216 -33.25 -13.22 -3.00
N LYS A 217 -32.62 -13.01 -1.84
CA LYS A 217 -32.08 -14.10 -1.00
C LYS A 217 -33.16 -14.89 -0.27
N SER A 218 -34.32 -14.27 0.02
CA SER A 218 -35.47 -14.96 0.62
C SER A 218 -36.24 -15.84 -0.38
N GLN A 219 -36.16 -15.57 -1.68
CA GLN A 219 -36.84 -16.38 -2.70
C GLN A 219 -36.09 -17.68 -3.06
N THR A 220 -34.82 -17.80 -2.68
CA THR A 220 -33.93 -18.88 -3.11
C THR A 220 -33.68 -19.97 -2.05
N ILE A 221 -34.21 -19.83 -0.83
CA ILE A 221 -33.87 -20.72 0.30
C ILE A 221 -35.12 -21.19 1.06
N ASP A 222 -35.44 -22.47 0.91
CA ASP A 222 -36.57 -23.18 1.55
C ASP A 222 -36.27 -23.62 3.01
N ARG A 223 -35.54 -22.78 3.77
CA ARG A 223 -35.18 -23.05 5.17
C ARG A 223 -35.54 -21.87 6.07
N PRO A 224 -35.88 -22.12 7.35
CA PRO A 224 -36.17 -21.04 8.30
C PRO A 224 -34.98 -20.08 8.38
N PHE A 225 -35.28 -18.82 8.14
CA PHE A 225 -34.36 -17.70 8.01
C PHE A 225 -33.56 -17.49 9.31
N ASP A 226 -32.23 -17.60 9.23
CA ASP A 226 -31.29 -17.24 10.30
C ASP A 226 -30.56 -15.95 9.88
N PRO A 227 -30.99 -14.77 10.36
CA PRO A 227 -30.42 -13.50 9.93
C PRO A 227 -28.96 -13.36 10.38
N SER A 228 -28.10 -12.94 9.45
CA SER A 228 -26.71 -12.58 9.77
C SER A 228 -26.69 -11.50 10.89
N PRO A 229 -25.69 -11.52 11.80
CA PRO A 229 -25.60 -10.57 12.91
C PRO A 229 -25.67 -9.10 12.46
N TRP A 230 -25.19 -8.79 11.26
CA TRP A 230 -25.22 -7.44 10.69
C TRP A 230 -26.62 -6.98 10.29
N ILE A 231 -27.51 -7.92 9.93
CA ILE A 231 -28.93 -7.65 9.64
C ILE A 231 -29.67 -7.36 10.95
N LEU A 232 -29.39 -8.12 12.02
CA LEU A 232 -29.97 -7.85 13.34
C LEU A 232 -29.50 -6.50 13.91
N ILE A 233 -28.24 -6.13 13.66
CA ILE A 233 -27.71 -4.81 14.03
C ILE A 233 -28.40 -3.72 13.20
N GLY A 234 -28.56 -3.90 11.89
CA GLY A 234 -29.26 -2.95 11.01
C GLY A 234 -30.73 -2.76 11.40
N ILE A 235 -31.45 -3.85 11.69
CA ILE A 235 -32.83 -3.83 12.17
C ILE A 235 -32.91 -3.21 13.56
N GLY A 236 -31.96 -3.49 14.46
CA GLY A 236 -31.89 -2.92 15.79
C GLY A 236 -31.69 -1.40 15.78
N VAL A 237 -30.81 -0.91 14.91
CA VAL A 237 -30.59 0.54 14.70
C VAL A 237 -31.82 1.18 14.08
N PHE A 238 -32.46 0.53 13.10
CA PHE A 238 -33.67 1.05 12.45
C PHE A 238 -34.89 1.07 13.40
N ALA A 239 -35.06 0.04 14.23
CA ALA A 239 -36.11 -0.03 15.25
C ALA A 239 -35.90 1.03 16.35
N LEU A 240 -34.66 1.28 16.76
CA LEU A 240 -34.32 2.38 17.69
C LEU A 240 -34.66 3.74 17.10
N VAL A 241 -34.42 3.95 15.81
CA VAL A 241 -34.80 5.19 15.10
C VAL A 241 -36.32 5.35 15.06
N ILE A 242 -37.09 4.28 14.78
CA ILE A 242 -38.55 4.34 14.75
C ILE A 242 -39.15 4.57 16.14
N VAL A 243 -38.69 3.86 17.17
CA VAL A 243 -39.17 4.04 18.55
C VAL A 243 -38.89 5.46 19.04
N TYR A 244 -37.70 5.99 18.74
CA TYR A 244 -37.33 7.37 19.06
C TYR A 244 -38.22 8.40 18.34
N TYR A 245 -38.61 8.14 17.09
CA TYR A 245 -39.51 9.03 16.33
C TYR A 245 -40.99 8.90 16.73
N VAL A 246 -41.45 7.72 17.15
CA VAL A 246 -42.87 7.48 17.53
C VAL A 246 -43.17 8.01 18.94
N GLU A 247 -42.20 8.02 19.86
CA GLU A 247 -42.37 8.61 21.20
C GLU A 247 -42.34 10.15 21.19
N GLU A 248 -41.70 10.80 20.22
CA GLU A 248 -41.60 12.26 20.13
C GLU A 248 -42.68 12.95 19.28
N LEU A 249 -43.66 12.22 18.72
CA LEU A 249 -44.78 12.88 18.05
C LEU A 249 -45.60 13.72 19.06
N PRO A 250 -45.70 15.05 18.88
CA PRO A 250 -46.37 15.90 19.84
C PRO A 250 -47.86 15.56 19.87
N LYS A 251 -48.35 15.12 21.05
CA LYS A 251 -49.78 15.09 21.37
C LYS A 251 -50.31 16.53 21.26
N HIS A 252 -50.82 16.91 20.10
CA HIS A 252 -51.47 18.20 19.88
C HIS A 252 -52.70 18.30 20.78
N LYS A 253 -52.53 18.89 21.97
CA LYS A 253 -53.63 19.47 22.73
C LYS A 253 -54.14 20.67 21.95
N LYS A 254 -55.40 20.58 21.51
CA LYS A 254 -56.23 21.72 21.09
C LYS A 254 -56.08 22.87 22.10
N LYS A 255 -55.61 24.02 21.65
CA LYS A 255 -55.90 25.30 22.33
C LYS A 255 -57.03 25.97 21.55
N THR A 256 -58.17 26.05 22.21
CA THR A 256 -59.25 27.01 21.94
C THR A 256 -58.68 28.42 21.95
N ALA A 257 -59.04 29.19 20.93
CA ALA A 257 -58.85 30.63 20.86
C ALA A 257 -59.85 31.33 21.82
N PRO A 258 -59.63 32.62 22.16
CA PRO A 258 -60.18 33.28 23.35
C PRO A 258 -61.70 33.42 23.37
#